data_AF-A0A976PTX1-F1
#
_entry.id   AF-A0A976PTX1-F1
#
_cell.length_a   1.000
_cell.length_b   1.000
_cell.length_c   1.000
_cell.angle_alpha   90.00
_cell.angle_beta   90.00
_cell.angle_gamma   90.00
#
_symmetry.space_group_name_H-M   'P 1'
#
loop_
_entity.id
_entity.type
_entity.pdbx_description
1 polymer ?
#
loop_
_entity_poly.entity_id
_entity_poly.type
_entity_poly.pdbx_seq_one_letter_code
_entity_poly.pdbx_strand_id
1 'polypeptide(L)'
;MGSRLGFRCPSRRRSYSTGSWRIPQPSRRRARLEAIQAGGVKVDTVTIDAQISRLDQSVEGLAAAVASLDEELFLEKLNGWSSRDIVAHLIGWNRFIIEGSKQITRGELPSYDVDPGENYSKVNAKLIREYPSTDQRELLEELRSSARELGRYLETLEADTWQRDFGVRHQGSTVTIRNTVEELIDDYGHHRKQIEEWSGHHQH
;
A
#
# COMPACT_ATOMS: atom_id res chain seq x y z
N MET A 1 53.78 -4.80 39.64
CA MET A 1 53.04 -5.97 40.18
C MET A 1 51.62 -5.55 40.46
N GLY A 2 50.62 -6.26 39.94
CA GLY A 2 49.20 -6.01 40.22
C GLY A 2 48.33 -5.96 38.96
N SER A 3 47.71 -7.08 38.65
CA SER A 3 47.14 -7.50 37.36
C SER A 3 45.90 -6.76 36.87
N ARG A 4 45.80 -6.69 35.52
CA ARG A 4 44.63 -6.35 34.71
C ARG A 4 43.65 -7.54 34.64
N LEU A 5 42.36 -7.28 34.85
CA LEU A 5 41.21 -8.05 34.32
C LEU A 5 40.11 -7.01 34.04
N GLY A 6 39.57 -6.78 32.85
CA GLY A 6 39.54 -7.61 31.65
C GLY A 6 38.12 -8.11 31.32
N PHE A 7 37.06 -7.35 31.57
CA PHE A 7 35.71 -7.71 31.12
C PHE A 7 35.36 -7.02 29.80
N ARG A 8 35.60 -7.75 28.70
CA ARG A 8 34.99 -7.48 27.40
C ARG A 8 33.63 -8.17 27.35
N CYS A 9 32.55 -7.41 27.33
CA CYS A 9 31.23 -7.92 26.96
C CYS A 9 31.10 -7.83 25.42
N PRO A 10 30.69 -8.90 24.71
CA PRO A 10 30.64 -8.89 23.26
C PRO A 10 29.44 -8.09 22.78
N SER A 11 29.69 -6.91 22.20
CA SER A 11 28.70 -6.19 21.42
C SER A 11 28.34 -7.02 20.18
N ARG A 12 27.31 -7.85 20.26
CA ARG A 12 26.64 -8.41 19.09
C ARG A 12 25.93 -7.27 18.38
N ARG A 13 26.64 -6.56 17.51
CA ARG A 13 26.01 -5.76 16.44
C ARG A 13 25.37 -6.77 15.49
N ARG A 14 24.06 -7.01 15.64
CA ARG A 14 23.28 -7.53 14.52
C ARG A 14 23.27 -6.43 13.46
N SER A 15 23.95 -6.67 12.35
CA SER A 15 23.77 -5.85 11.16
C SER A 15 22.38 -6.15 10.62
N TYR A 16 21.42 -5.27 10.91
CA TYR A 16 20.19 -5.24 10.15
C TYR A 16 20.58 -4.80 8.75
N SER A 17 20.43 -5.71 7.78
CA SER A 17 20.44 -5.36 6.37
C SER A 17 19.40 -4.27 6.17
N THR A 18 19.83 -3.13 5.65
CA THR A 18 18.96 -1.99 5.31
C THR A 18 18.04 -2.38 4.16
N GLY A 19 17.00 -3.14 4.48
CA GLY A 19 15.90 -3.45 3.59
C GLY A 19 15.10 -2.18 3.38
N SER A 20 15.42 -1.44 2.31
CA SER A 20 14.55 -0.38 1.80
C SER A 20 13.15 -0.96 1.60
N TRP A 21 12.15 -0.43 2.32
CA TRP A 21 10.75 -0.72 2.08
C TRP A 21 10.38 -0.18 0.71
N ARG A 22 10.61 -1.02 -0.31
CA ARG A 22 10.25 -0.69 -1.68
C ARG A 22 8.77 -0.97 -1.83
N ILE A 23 8.00 0.10 -1.93
CA ILE A 23 6.67 0.08 -2.55
C ILE A 23 6.80 -0.69 -3.88
N PRO A 24 5.89 -1.63 -4.19
CA PRO A 24 5.92 -2.37 -5.44
C PRO A 24 6.09 -1.41 -6.64
N GLN A 25 7.17 -1.60 -7.38
CA GLN A 25 7.47 -0.78 -8.55
C GLN A 25 6.46 -1.06 -9.68
N PRO A 26 6.14 -0.05 -10.51
CA PRO A 26 5.44 -0.23 -11.79
C PRO A 26 6.14 -1.21 -12.75
N SER A 27 7.37 -1.65 -12.47
CA SER A 27 8.12 -2.60 -13.28
C SER A 27 7.48 -4.00 -13.38
N ARG A 28 6.52 -4.35 -12.50
CA ARG A 28 5.67 -5.55 -12.69
C ARG A 28 4.66 -5.40 -13.83
N ARG A 29 4.42 -4.17 -14.34
CA ARG A 29 3.56 -3.90 -15.51
C ARG A 29 4.11 -4.57 -16.78
N ARG A 30 5.44 -4.62 -16.97
CA ARG A 30 6.05 -5.16 -18.19
C ARG A 30 5.95 -6.68 -18.29
N ALA A 31 6.27 -7.40 -17.20
CA ALA A 31 6.25 -8.86 -17.19
C ALA A 31 4.81 -9.45 -17.30
N ARG A 32 3.80 -8.78 -16.73
CA ARG A 32 2.40 -9.25 -16.79
C ARG A 32 1.75 -8.94 -18.16
N LEU A 33 2.14 -7.85 -18.82
CA LEU A 33 1.64 -7.49 -20.17
C LEU A 33 2.28 -8.34 -21.28
N GLU A 34 3.58 -8.64 -21.18
CA GLU A 34 4.28 -9.50 -22.16
C GLU A 34 3.77 -10.95 -22.14
N ALA A 35 3.31 -11.46 -20.99
CA ALA A 35 2.71 -12.79 -20.88
C ALA A 35 1.30 -12.88 -21.51
N ILE A 36 0.52 -11.79 -21.53
CA ILE A 36 -0.84 -11.75 -22.09
C ILE A 36 -0.81 -11.66 -23.63
N GLN A 37 0.22 -11.04 -24.21
CA GLN A 37 0.34 -10.89 -25.67
C GLN A 37 0.78 -12.17 -26.41
N ALA A 38 1.29 -13.19 -25.70
CA ALA A 38 1.87 -14.39 -26.31
C ALA A 38 0.91 -15.59 -26.43
N GLY A 39 -0.28 -15.55 -25.84
CA GLY A 39 -1.25 -16.64 -25.93
C GLY A 39 -2.67 -16.07 -25.94
N GLY A 40 -3.49 -16.50 -26.90
CA GLY A 40 -4.90 -16.11 -27.04
C GLY A 40 -5.76 -16.53 -25.85
N VAL A 41 -5.55 -15.88 -24.71
CA VAL A 41 -6.27 -16.08 -23.45
C VAL A 41 -7.46 -15.13 -23.48
N LYS A 42 -8.65 -15.68 -23.25
CA LYS A 42 -9.85 -14.88 -22.92
C LYS A 42 -9.44 -13.90 -21.85
N VAL A 43 -9.52 -12.59 -22.12
CA VAL A 43 -9.25 -11.57 -21.11
C VAL A 43 -10.27 -11.82 -20.00
N ASP A 44 -9.84 -12.47 -18.91
CA ASP A 44 -10.64 -12.63 -17.71
C ASP A 44 -11.01 -11.22 -17.27
N THR A 45 -12.25 -10.84 -17.60
CA THR A 45 -12.72 -9.49 -17.40
C THR A 45 -13.03 -9.38 -15.93
N VAL A 46 -12.04 -8.95 -15.14
CA VAL A 46 -12.21 -8.71 -13.70
C VAL A 46 -13.30 -7.65 -13.57
N THR A 47 -14.46 -8.06 -13.06
CA THR A 47 -15.59 -7.16 -12.82
C THR A 47 -15.26 -6.22 -11.67
N ILE A 48 -15.95 -5.08 -11.63
CA ILE A 48 -15.86 -4.12 -10.51
C ILE A 48 -16.13 -4.86 -9.19
N ASP A 49 -17.22 -5.63 -9.12
CA ASP A 49 -17.61 -6.40 -7.92
C ASP A 49 -16.54 -7.37 -7.44
N ALA A 50 -15.89 -8.09 -8.37
CA ALA A 50 -14.82 -9.02 -8.03
C ALA A 50 -13.60 -8.29 -7.45
N GLN A 51 -13.31 -7.09 -7.94
CA GLN A 51 -12.19 -6.30 -7.45
C GLN A 51 -12.50 -5.58 -6.13
N ILE A 52 -13.74 -5.11 -5.94
CA ILE A 52 -14.22 -4.63 -4.63
C ILE A 52 -14.11 -5.74 -3.59
N SER A 53 -14.57 -6.95 -3.92
CA SER A 53 -14.46 -8.10 -3.01
C SER A 53 -13.00 -8.41 -2.62
N ARG A 54 -12.05 -8.23 -3.57
CA ARG A 54 -10.61 -8.40 -3.29
C ARG A 54 -10.04 -7.25 -2.45
N LEU A 55 -10.50 -6.01 -2.67
CA LEU A 55 -10.16 -4.87 -1.84
C LEU A 55 -10.60 -5.11 -0.40
N ASP A 56 -11.86 -5.49 -0.17
CA ASP A 56 -12.40 -5.77 1.15
C ASP A 56 -11.60 -6.87 1.88
N GLN A 57 -11.29 -7.97 1.18
CA GLN A 57 -10.45 -9.04 1.73
C GLN A 57 -9.04 -8.56 2.11
N SER A 58 -8.46 -7.66 1.32
CA SER A 58 -7.11 -7.13 1.56
C SER A 58 -7.09 -6.14 2.72
N VAL A 59 -8.12 -5.28 2.81
CA VAL A 59 -8.33 -4.34 3.91
C VAL A 59 -8.50 -5.09 5.23
N GLU A 60 -9.42 -6.07 5.29
CA GLU A 60 -9.64 -6.83 6.53
C GLU A 60 -8.44 -7.71 6.88
N GLY A 61 -7.72 -8.23 5.88
CA GLY A 61 -6.46 -8.95 6.08
C GLY A 61 -5.39 -8.09 6.77
N LEU A 62 -5.18 -6.85 6.29
CA LEU A 62 -4.27 -5.90 6.94
C LEU A 62 -4.79 -5.50 8.33
N ALA A 63 -6.07 -5.18 8.45
CA ALA A 63 -6.66 -4.73 9.71
C ALA A 63 -6.53 -5.78 10.82
N ALA A 64 -6.71 -7.07 10.49
CA ALA A 64 -6.49 -8.17 11.42
C ALA A 64 -5.02 -8.29 11.85
N ALA A 65 -4.07 -8.12 10.92
CA ALA A 65 -2.65 -8.16 11.23
C ALA A 65 -2.19 -6.97 12.10
N VAL A 66 -2.79 -5.79 11.91
CA VAL A 66 -2.51 -4.63 12.76
C VAL A 66 -3.14 -4.80 14.14
N ALA A 67 -4.40 -5.27 14.21
CA ALA A 67 -5.13 -5.44 15.47
C ALA A 67 -4.51 -6.50 16.41
N SER A 68 -3.62 -7.36 15.90
CA SER A 68 -2.89 -8.33 16.72
C SER A 68 -1.63 -7.76 17.37
N LEU A 69 -1.20 -6.56 16.98
CA LEU A 69 -0.05 -5.87 17.57
C LEU A 69 -0.44 -5.21 18.90
N ASP A 70 0.48 -5.24 19.85
CA ASP A 70 0.41 -4.34 20.99
C ASP A 70 0.72 -2.88 20.60
N GLU A 71 0.51 -1.95 21.53
CA GLU A 71 0.68 -0.52 21.27
C GLU A 71 2.14 -0.14 20.97
N GLU A 72 3.12 -0.82 21.58
CA GLU A 72 4.54 -0.55 21.36
C GLU A 72 4.94 -0.94 19.94
N LEU A 73 4.60 -2.15 19.51
CA LEU A 73 4.81 -2.63 18.14
C LEU A 73 3.95 -1.90 17.12
N PHE A 74 2.80 -1.34 17.49
CA PHE A 74 2.02 -0.54 16.55
C PHE A 74 2.75 0.77 16.15
N LEU A 75 3.47 1.37 17.11
CA LEU A 75 4.12 2.67 16.98
C LEU A 75 5.62 2.57 16.65
N GLU A 76 6.26 1.42 16.88
CA GLU A 76 7.66 1.21 16.57
C GLU A 76 7.94 1.37 15.06
N LYS A 77 9.05 2.04 14.73
CA LYS A 77 9.47 2.24 13.34
C LYS A 77 10.40 1.13 12.90
N LEU A 78 10.03 0.47 11.81
CA LEU A 78 10.92 -0.43 11.07
C LEU A 78 11.24 0.25 9.73
N ASN A 79 12.52 0.27 9.33
CA ASN A 79 13.08 1.02 8.18
C ASN A 79 12.39 2.36 7.82
N GLY A 80 12.04 3.16 8.83
CA GLY A 80 11.50 4.51 8.70
C GLY A 80 9.97 4.64 8.81
N TRP A 81 9.22 3.54 8.84
CA TRP A 81 7.75 3.51 8.91
C TRP A 81 7.27 2.60 10.05
N SER A 82 6.23 3.02 10.75
CA SER A 82 5.51 2.20 11.72
C SER A 82 4.27 1.53 11.10
N SER A 83 3.68 0.53 11.76
CA SER A 83 2.36 0.00 11.37
C SER A 83 1.29 1.11 11.38
N ARG A 84 1.40 2.05 12.30
CA ARG A 84 0.59 3.26 12.33
C ARG A 84 0.73 4.10 11.05
N ASP A 85 1.95 4.33 10.57
CA ASP A 85 2.20 5.06 9.32
C ASP A 85 1.66 4.30 8.11
N ILE A 86 1.74 2.96 8.16
CA ILE A 86 1.15 2.07 7.17
C ILE A 86 -0.37 2.24 7.12
N VAL A 87 -1.06 2.27 8.26
CA VAL A 87 -2.52 2.48 8.25
C VAL A 87 -2.86 3.89 7.75
N ALA A 88 -2.14 4.91 8.22
CA ALA A 88 -2.38 6.31 7.86
C ALA A 88 -2.29 6.57 6.35
N HIS A 89 -1.25 6.06 5.67
CA HIS A 89 -1.15 6.28 4.22
C HIS A 89 -2.21 5.49 3.44
N LEU A 90 -2.60 4.28 3.86
CA LEU A 90 -3.64 3.49 3.16
C LEU A 90 -5.03 4.13 3.27
N ILE A 91 -5.36 4.74 4.42
CA ILE A 91 -6.55 5.60 4.55
C ILE A 91 -6.53 6.69 3.47
N GLY A 92 -5.41 7.39 3.35
CA GLY A 92 -5.22 8.44 2.37
C GLY A 92 -5.35 7.95 0.92
N TRP A 93 -4.73 6.81 0.60
CA TRP A 93 -4.78 6.22 -0.74
C TRP A 93 -6.19 5.79 -1.14
N ASN A 94 -7.00 5.24 -0.23
CA ASN A 94 -8.40 4.94 -0.51
C ASN A 94 -9.14 6.16 -1.09
N ARG A 95 -8.96 7.33 -0.46
CA ARG A 95 -9.59 8.59 -0.89
C ARG A 95 -8.92 9.22 -2.11
N PHE A 96 -7.61 9.12 -2.21
CA PHE A 96 -6.87 9.62 -3.38
C PHE A 96 -7.26 8.87 -4.65
N ILE A 97 -7.55 7.57 -4.57
CA ILE A 97 -8.03 6.81 -5.74
C ILE A 97 -9.41 7.27 -6.18
N ILE A 98 -10.32 7.63 -5.26
CA ILE A 98 -11.62 8.21 -5.64
C ILE A 98 -11.40 9.48 -6.48
N GLU A 99 -10.54 10.38 -6.03
CA GLU A 99 -10.27 11.63 -6.73
C GLU A 99 -9.47 11.43 -8.03
N GLY A 100 -8.45 10.56 -7.99
CA GLY A 100 -7.67 10.16 -9.16
C GLY A 100 -8.52 9.51 -10.23
N SER A 101 -9.52 8.71 -9.85
CA SER A 101 -10.47 8.09 -10.78
C SER A 101 -11.28 9.16 -11.51
N LYS A 102 -11.78 10.18 -10.81
CA LYS A 102 -12.48 11.31 -11.43
C LYS A 102 -11.56 12.05 -12.41
N GLN A 103 -10.30 12.28 -12.05
CA GLN A 103 -9.30 12.90 -12.92
C GLN A 103 -9.05 12.04 -14.17
N ILE A 104 -8.89 10.72 -14.02
CA ILE A 104 -8.73 9.78 -15.12
C ILE A 104 -9.91 9.85 -16.09
N THR A 105 -11.16 9.90 -15.61
CA THR A 105 -12.34 9.98 -16.50
C THR A 105 -12.38 11.26 -17.34
N ARG A 106 -11.68 12.32 -16.91
CA ARG A 106 -11.52 13.57 -17.67
C ARG A 106 -10.30 13.57 -18.58
N GLY A 107 -9.54 12.48 -18.62
CA GLY A 107 -8.27 12.41 -19.35
C GLY A 107 -7.12 13.15 -18.64
N GLU A 108 -7.27 13.44 -17.34
CA GLU A 108 -6.27 14.13 -16.54
C GLU A 108 -5.36 13.13 -15.81
N LEU A 109 -4.07 13.47 -15.70
CA LEU A 109 -3.16 12.72 -14.84
C LEU A 109 -3.56 12.93 -13.37
N PRO A 110 -3.68 11.86 -12.57
CA PRO A 110 -3.97 12.02 -11.15
C PRO A 110 -2.98 12.94 -10.45
N SER A 111 -3.48 13.79 -9.55
CA SER A 111 -2.66 14.79 -8.85
C SER A 111 -1.50 14.17 -8.04
N TYR A 112 -1.66 12.95 -7.54
CA TYR A 112 -0.59 12.21 -6.85
C TYR A 112 0.53 11.72 -7.80
N ASP A 113 0.30 11.72 -9.12
CA ASP A 113 1.28 11.32 -10.14
C ASP A 113 2.04 12.53 -10.73
N VAL A 114 1.67 13.76 -10.39
CA VAL A 114 2.28 14.99 -10.93
C VAL A 114 3.66 15.27 -10.31
N ASP A 115 3.75 15.23 -8.97
CA ASP A 115 5.02 15.35 -8.23
C ASP A 115 5.03 14.34 -7.06
N PRO A 116 5.11 13.03 -7.36
CA PRO A 116 5.06 11.99 -6.33
C PRO A 116 6.29 12.00 -5.41
N GLY A 117 7.40 12.59 -5.85
CA GLY A 117 8.72 12.34 -5.28
C GLY A 117 9.23 10.93 -5.63
N GLU A 118 10.41 10.57 -5.14
CA GLU A 118 10.93 9.22 -5.35
C GLU A 118 10.01 8.21 -4.65
N ASN A 119 9.53 7.22 -5.40
CA ASN A 119 8.62 6.17 -4.92
C ASN A 119 7.44 6.74 -4.10
N TYR A 120 6.79 7.80 -4.59
CA TYR A 120 5.62 8.42 -3.92
C TYR A 120 5.90 8.98 -2.51
N SER A 121 7.17 9.16 -2.12
CA SER A 121 7.55 9.64 -0.79
C SER A 121 6.91 10.98 -0.39
N LYS A 122 6.72 11.93 -1.33
CA LYS A 122 6.07 13.22 -1.03
C LYS A 122 4.59 13.03 -0.72
N VAL A 123 3.91 12.20 -1.51
CA VAL A 123 2.49 11.85 -1.33
C VAL A 123 2.29 11.14 -0.01
N ASN A 124 3.06 10.09 0.25
CA ASN A 124 2.96 9.30 1.47
C ASN A 124 3.24 10.14 2.73
N ALA A 125 4.25 11.00 2.69
CA ALA A 125 4.53 11.91 3.80
C ALA A 125 3.39 12.90 4.06
N LYS A 126 2.65 13.32 3.02
CA LYS A 126 1.43 14.12 3.19
C LYS A 126 0.33 13.30 3.88
N LEU A 127 0.05 12.10 3.38
CA LEU A 127 -1.02 11.24 3.91
C LEU A 127 -0.78 10.87 5.38
N ILE A 128 0.46 10.52 5.74
CA ILE A 128 0.85 10.21 7.13
C ILE A 128 0.60 11.39 8.07
N ARG A 129 0.79 12.64 7.60
CA ARG A 129 0.51 13.87 8.38
C ARG A 129 -0.99 14.17 8.48
N GLU A 130 -1.78 13.79 7.49
CA GLU A 130 -3.22 14.05 7.42
C GLU A 130 -4.01 13.22 8.43
N TYR A 131 -3.50 12.04 8.78
CA TYR A 131 -4.09 11.16 9.80
C TYR A 131 -3.16 11.07 11.00
N PRO A 132 -3.18 12.04 11.95
CA PRO A 132 -2.19 12.16 13.03
C PRO A 132 -2.42 11.22 14.21
N SER A 133 -3.58 10.56 14.31
CA SER A 133 -3.90 9.70 15.46
C SER A 133 -2.83 8.62 15.67
N THR A 134 -2.63 8.26 16.94
CA THR A 134 -1.82 7.14 17.40
C THR A 134 -2.67 6.03 18.01
N ASP A 135 -4.00 6.23 18.10
CA ASP A 135 -4.93 5.22 18.57
C ASP A 135 -5.15 4.18 17.46
N GLN A 136 -4.77 2.94 17.74
CA GLN A 136 -4.87 1.83 16.80
C GLN A 136 -6.33 1.58 16.38
N ARG A 137 -7.29 1.67 17.30
CA ARG A 137 -8.71 1.41 17.01
C ARG A 137 -9.29 2.50 16.13
N GLU A 138 -9.00 3.76 16.45
CA GLU A 138 -9.44 4.92 15.65
C GLU A 138 -8.94 4.78 14.20
N LEU A 139 -7.66 4.49 14.01
CA LEU A 139 -7.08 4.33 12.68
C LEU A 139 -7.64 3.12 11.92
N LEU A 140 -7.94 2.01 12.60
CA LEU A 140 -8.56 0.84 11.96
C LEU A 140 -10.02 1.08 11.58
N GLU A 141 -10.77 1.83 12.38
CA GLU A 141 -12.13 2.26 12.03
C GLU A 141 -12.11 3.19 10.80
N GLU A 142 -11.18 4.13 10.77
CA GLU A 142 -11.00 5.08 9.66
C GLU A 142 -10.52 4.38 8.37
N LEU A 143 -9.62 3.39 8.48
CA LEU A 143 -9.19 2.55 7.37
C LEU A 143 -10.38 1.85 6.71
N ARG A 144 -11.22 1.20 7.53
CA ARG A 144 -12.41 0.52 7.03
C ARG A 144 -13.43 1.50 6.45
N SER A 145 -13.59 2.67 7.08
CA SER A 145 -14.51 3.70 6.60
C SER A 145 -14.09 4.22 5.21
N SER A 146 -12.83 4.61 5.06
CA SER A 146 -12.28 5.09 3.80
C SER A 146 -12.28 3.99 2.70
N ALA A 147 -12.05 2.73 3.06
CA ALA A 147 -12.18 1.62 2.12
C ALA A 147 -13.63 1.43 1.64
N ARG A 148 -14.62 1.52 2.54
CA ARG A 148 -16.05 1.49 2.17
C ARG A 148 -16.46 2.70 1.34
N GLU A 149 -15.87 3.87 1.56
CA GLU A 149 -16.06 5.04 0.69
C GLU A 149 -15.58 4.75 -0.72
N LEU A 150 -14.38 4.16 -0.86
CA LEU A 150 -13.85 3.74 -2.15
C LEU A 150 -14.74 2.69 -2.80
N GLY A 151 -15.09 1.60 -2.10
CA GLY A 151 -15.98 0.55 -2.62
C GLY A 151 -17.30 1.11 -3.15
N ARG A 152 -17.99 1.93 -2.35
CA ARG A 152 -19.24 2.60 -2.78
C ARG A 152 -19.03 3.50 -4.00
N TYR A 153 -17.91 4.21 -4.10
CA TYR A 153 -17.61 4.98 -5.30
C TYR A 153 -17.42 4.08 -6.52
N LEU A 154 -16.69 2.97 -6.37
CA LEU A 154 -16.47 2.01 -7.45
C LEU A 154 -17.77 1.38 -7.95
N GLU A 155 -18.73 1.08 -7.06
CA GLU A 155 -20.07 0.57 -7.42
C GLU A 155 -20.87 1.55 -8.29
N THR A 156 -20.55 2.85 -8.27
CA THR A 156 -21.23 3.84 -9.12
C THR A 156 -20.66 3.92 -10.54
N LEU A 157 -19.55 3.24 -10.81
CA LEU A 157 -18.92 3.29 -12.12
C LEU A 157 -19.63 2.36 -13.10
N GLU A 158 -19.89 2.87 -14.31
CA GLU A 158 -20.31 2.04 -15.43
C GLU A 158 -19.22 1.03 -15.78
N ALA A 159 -19.62 -0.20 -16.16
CA ALA A 159 -18.68 -1.28 -16.48
C ALA A 159 -17.66 -0.89 -17.56
N ASP A 160 -18.09 -0.13 -18.58
CA ASP A 160 -17.21 0.36 -19.64
C ASP A 160 -16.19 1.40 -19.15
N THR A 161 -16.49 2.13 -18.08
CA THR A 161 -15.58 3.14 -17.50
C THR A 161 -14.38 2.49 -16.81
N TRP A 162 -14.59 1.32 -16.21
CA TRP A 162 -13.64 0.66 -15.33
C TRP A 162 -12.25 0.41 -15.94
N GLN A 163 -12.25 -0.13 -17.16
CA GLN A 163 -11.06 -0.55 -17.88
C GLN A 163 -10.71 0.35 -19.06
N ARG A 164 -11.50 1.41 -19.31
CA ARG A 164 -11.33 2.28 -20.45
C ARG A 164 -10.01 3.05 -20.36
N ASP A 165 -9.33 3.13 -21.50
CA ASP A 165 -8.20 4.02 -21.70
C ASP A 165 -8.73 5.43 -22.02
N PHE A 166 -8.52 6.37 -21.10
CA PHE A 166 -8.87 7.78 -21.25
C PHE A 166 -7.71 8.63 -21.81
N GLY A 167 -6.65 7.99 -22.33
CA GLY A 167 -5.46 8.67 -22.85
C GLY A 167 -4.46 9.08 -21.76
N VAL A 168 -4.72 8.73 -20.49
CA VAL A 168 -3.85 9.09 -19.37
C VAL A 168 -2.62 8.18 -19.34
N ARG A 169 -1.43 8.79 -19.19
CA ARG A 169 -0.14 8.09 -19.18
C ARG A 169 0.71 8.57 -18.01
N HIS A 170 1.36 7.63 -17.32
CA HIS A 170 2.40 7.92 -16.33
C HIS A 170 3.63 7.04 -16.63
N GLN A 171 4.79 7.68 -16.81
CA GLN A 171 6.06 7.00 -17.14
C GLN A 171 5.94 6.00 -18.32
N GLY A 172 5.21 6.40 -19.36
CA GLY A 172 4.99 5.58 -20.56
C GLY A 172 3.95 4.47 -20.41
N SER A 173 3.35 4.29 -19.23
CA SER A 173 2.31 3.28 -18.98
C SER A 173 0.91 3.89 -18.96
N THR A 174 -0.08 3.17 -19.48
CA THR A 174 -1.50 3.55 -19.38
C THR A 174 -1.96 3.53 -17.92
N VAL A 175 -2.68 4.56 -17.52
CA VAL A 175 -3.35 4.66 -16.21
C VAL A 175 -4.85 4.48 -16.44
N THR A 176 -5.44 3.49 -15.76
CA THR A 176 -6.88 3.23 -15.74
C THR A 176 -7.34 3.08 -14.30
N ILE A 177 -8.64 3.28 -14.05
CA ILE A 177 -9.23 3.10 -12.72
C ILE A 177 -8.94 1.68 -12.20
N ARG A 178 -9.21 0.65 -13.02
CA ARG A 178 -8.93 -0.75 -12.70
C ARG A 178 -7.50 -0.98 -12.21
N ASN A 179 -6.50 -0.46 -12.95
CA ASN A 179 -5.10 -0.72 -12.61
C ASN A 179 -4.69 0.04 -11.35
N THR A 180 -5.20 1.25 -11.14
CA THR A 180 -4.96 2.01 -9.91
C THR A 180 -5.53 1.28 -8.68
N VAL A 181 -6.74 0.71 -8.78
CA VAL A 181 -7.32 -0.09 -7.68
C VAL A 181 -6.55 -1.40 -7.47
N GLU A 182 -6.08 -2.06 -8.53
CA GLU A 182 -5.26 -3.27 -8.44
C GLU A 182 -3.94 -3.00 -7.70
N GLU A 183 -3.28 -1.86 -8.01
CA GLU A 183 -2.05 -1.45 -7.35
C GLU A 183 -2.25 -1.22 -5.84
N LEU A 184 -3.38 -0.62 -5.45
CA LEU A 184 -3.73 -0.48 -4.03
C LEU A 184 -3.97 -1.82 -3.34
N ILE A 185 -4.69 -2.74 -3.98
CA ILE A 185 -4.93 -4.10 -3.45
C ILE A 185 -3.59 -4.82 -3.20
N ASP A 186 -2.67 -4.73 -4.15
CA ASP A 186 -1.32 -5.29 -4.02
C ASP A 186 -0.54 -4.63 -2.86
N ASP A 187 -0.74 -3.33 -2.63
CA ASP A 187 -0.09 -2.57 -1.54
C ASP A 187 -0.59 -3.01 -0.15
N TYR A 188 -1.89 -3.20 0.02
CA TYR A 188 -2.46 -3.84 1.23
C TYR A 188 -1.81 -5.20 1.50
N GLY A 189 -1.74 -6.05 0.47
CA GLY A 189 -1.16 -7.39 0.59
C GLY A 189 0.33 -7.37 0.89
N HIS A 190 1.06 -6.38 0.36
CA HIS A 190 2.48 -6.17 0.63
C HIS A 190 2.71 -5.77 2.09
N HIS A 191 2.01 -4.75 2.56
CA HIS A 191 2.16 -4.24 3.92
C HIS A 191 1.69 -5.22 4.98
N ARG A 192 0.63 -5.99 4.72
CA ARG A 192 0.19 -7.08 5.60
C ARG A 192 1.32 -8.07 5.86
N LYS A 193 1.98 -8.54 4.80
CA LYS A 193 3.11 -9.49 4.93
C LYS A 193 4.25 -8.91 5.75
N GLN A 194 4.57 -7.63 5.56
CA GLN A 194 5.63 -6.97 6.34
C GLN A 194 5.31 -6.91 7.82
N ILE A 195 4.06 -6.61 8.18
CA ILE A 195 3.60 -6.57 9.56
C ILE A 195 3.63 -7.98 10.18
N GLU A 196 3.14 -8.98 9.46
CA GLU A 196 3.15 -10.38 9.90
C GLU A 196 4.59 -10.88 10.13
N GLU A 197 5.51 -10.63 9.18
CA GLU A 197 6.93 -10.99 9.30
C GLU A 197 7.61 -10.29 10.49
N TRP A 198 7.27 -9.01 10.73
CA TRP A 198 7.84 -8.25 11.83
C TRP A 198 7.35 -8.72 13.19
N SER A 199 6.04 -8.92 13.34
CA SER A 199 5.42 -9.41 14.58
C SER A 199 5.93 -10.80 14.97
N GLY A 200 6.13 -11.68 13.99
CA GLY A 200 6.69 -13.02 14.21
C GLY A 200 8.12 -13.02 14.77
N HIS A 201 8.92 -11.98 14.48
CA HIS A 201 10.27 -11.85 15.05
C HIS A 201 10.29 -11.44 16.53
N HIS A 202 9.17 -10.94 17.08
CA HIS A 202 9.07 -10.47 18.47
C HIS A 202 8.50 -11.51 19.44
N GLN A 203 8.02 -12.66 18.93
CA GLN A 203 7.45 -13.75 19.72
C GLN A 203 8.48 -14.81 20.16
N HIS A 204 9.79 -14.53 20.02
CA HIS A 204 10.91 -15.43 20.34
C HIS A 204 12.01 -14.73 21.14
#